data_AF-A0A848WP25-F1
#
_entry.id   AF-A0A848WP25-F1
#
_cell.length_a   1.000
_cell.length_b   1.000
_cell.length_c   1.000
_cell.angle_alpha   90.00
_cell.angle_beta   90.00
_cell.angle_gamma   90.00
#
_symmetry.space_group_name_H-M   'P 1'
#
loop_
_entity.id
_entity.type
_entity.pdbx_description
1 polymer ?
#
loop_
_entity_poly.entity_id
_entity_poly.type
_entity_poly.pdbx_seq_one_letter_code
_entity_poly.pdbx_strand_id
1 'polypeptide(L)'
;MGQEKPETADTPRLSTWTQQNLIEWWEVHPDPDSWISAGPRLQAALLAAQEQYGLDKVFENKHFRGWMIHLNWIELFPSETFDADPFWSKPETLDMFRQLSLGGEIPRLLASSLDSRDNGEKALDVLMRIAVAHPDVVGQLPTLAVAYAVVFDQPFPESWPHPFAKQEWMKIANHPVEDRFEFFLESLKARQIYLDPKKLSVRDLTYAVDSPLELTEFRYAQQVKINGIGQLAELYPAVKYDFPRAQRGDFLWPHGENYHLFEIGKRGGICADQAFFVSQTAKAKGIPSLFFLGQGRSGGHAWVGFMSAPGRWELDVAKYRGEKYPVGVAYDPQTWRRVTDAQFRFLTQEQVSNDRYEGMQLTLRWAEMNPDADFYGGLLRHARKFVPRWFSTWELEAEFLKDHPRATREVKERFWRMWITNFQGEVDMRTRGQVSLLQLLRAEGDDRAAERLEAEIIQQNKSERFDLAIKVAAEMIFLHMDRGDWDLASKECERQLTKFKRDSGGHLFYNLVQPFVERCLEAGRRELAAKAVADLGEVFQPAKNSMLDQDISDLRRLVGTPPPP
;
A
#
# COMPACT_ATOMS: atom_id res chain seq x y z
N MET A 1 -37.73 -21.58 -41.37
CA MET A 1 -37.91 -20.12 -41.48
C MET A 1 -37.07 -19.49 -40.41
N GLY A 2 -35.94 -18.89 -40.81
CA GLY A 2 -35.03 -18.21 -39.91
C GLY A 2 -35.74 -17.01 -39.29
N GLN A 3 -35.70 -16.91 -37.97
CA GLN A 3 -35.99 -15.65 -37.30
C GLN A 3 -34.72 -14.82 -37.39
N GLU A 4 -34.72 -13.89 -38.34
CA GLU A 4 -33.81 -12.75 -38.32
C GLU A 4 -33.98 -12.06 -36.96
N LYS A 5 -32.87 -11.99 -36.20
CA LYS A 5 -32.76 -11.06 -35.10
C LYS A 5 -33.01 -9.66 -35.68
N PRO A 6 -33.86 -8.83 -35.06
CA PRO A 6 -34.06 -7.47 -35.52
C PRO A 6 -32.71 -6.75 -35.49
N GLU A 7 -32.33 -6.15 -36.62
CA GLU A 7 -31.25 -5.17 -36.68
C GLU A 7 -31.59 -4.06 -35.68
N THR A 8 -30.89 -4.07 -34.56
CA THR A 8 -30.96 -3.00 -33.57
C THR A 8 -30.32 -1.76 -34.15
N ALA A 9 -31.05 -0.65 -34.07
CA ALA A 9 -30.62 0.69 -34.43
C ALA A 9 -29.20 1.00 -33.93
N ASP A 10 -28.38 1.48 -34.87
CA ASP A 10 -27.14 2.26 -34.72
C ASP A 10 -26.28 1.99 -33.47
N THR A 11 -25.76 0.77 -33.34
CA THR A 11 -24.64 0.53 -32.44
C THR A 11 -23.39 1.21 -33.02
N PRO A 12 -22.78 2.20 -32.34
CA PRO A 12 -21.63 2.91 -32.89
C PRO A 12 -20.49 1.91 -33.13
N ARG A 13 -20.09 1.74 -34.39
CA ARG A 13 -18.99 0.84 -34.75
C ARG A 13 -17.66 1.48 -34.36
N LEU A 14 -16.93 0.82 -33.46
CA LEU A 14 -15.53 1.17 -33.19
C LEU A 14 -14.69 0.98 -34.46
N SER A 15 -14.02 2.04 -34.87
CA SER A 15 -13.02 1.95 -35.93
C SER A 15 -11.79 1.19 -35.45
N THR A 16 -10.91 0.80 -36.37
CA THR A 16 -9.64 0.18 -35.99
C THR A 16 -8.77 1.17 -35.21
N TRP A 17 -8.19 0.77 -34.07
CA TRP A 17 -7.18 1.60 -33.42
C TRP A 17 -5.93 1.71 -34.31
N THR A 18 -5.67 2.91 -34.81
CA THR A 18 -4.47 3.29 -35.57
C THR A 18 -4.10 4.74 -35.21
N GLN A 19 -2.85 5.12 -35.43
CA GLN A 19 -2.41 6.50 -35.24
C GLN A 19 -3.24 7.48 -36.08
N GLN A 20 -3.57 7.10 -37.31
CA GLN A 20 -4.36 7.92 -38.22
C GLN A 20 -5.77 8.16 -37.69
N ASN A 21 -6.45 7.11 -37.22
CA ASN A 21 -7.81 7.23 -36.67
C ASN A 21 -7.82 8.03 -35.36
N LEU A 22 -6.75 7.99 -34.58
CA LEU A 22 -6.61 8.82 -33.38
C LEU A 22 -6.40 10.30 -33.76
N ILE A 23 -5.57 10.59 -34.77
CA ILE A 23 -5.41 11.96 -35.30
C ILE A 23 -6.75 12.49 -35.78
N GLU A 24 -7.48 11.73 -36.60
CA GLU A 24 -8.80 12.09 -37.11
C GLU A 24 -9.80 12.31 -35.97
N TRP A 25 -9.75 11.51 -34.90
CA TRP A 25 -10.58 11.72 -33.72
C TRP A 25 -10.33 13.09 -33.08
N TRP A 26 -9.06 13.47 -32.89
CA TRP A 26 -8.69 14.79 -32.34
C TRP A 26 -8.96 15.96 -33.31
N GLU A 27 -9.04 15.72 -34.61
CA GLU A 27 -9.48 16.74 -35.58
C GLU A 27 -10.99 16.99 -35.50
N VAL A 28 -11.78 15.94 -35.25
CA VAL A 28 -13.24 16.04 -35.06
C VAL A 28 -13.60 16.62 -33.69
N HIS A 29 -12.73 16.44 -32.69
CA HIS A 29 -12.92 16.93 -31.32
C HIS A 29 -11.77 17.88 -30.94
N PRO A 30 -11.81 19.15 -31.38
CA PRO A 30 -10.69 20.08 -31.23
C PRO A 30 -10.61 20.77 -29.87
N ASP A 31 -11.67 20.69 -29.04
CA ASP A 31 -11.81 21.46 -27.80
C ASP A 31 -12.31 20.61 -26.61
N PRO A 32 -12.10 21.05 -25.36
CA PRO A 32 -12.50 20.30 -24.17
C PRO A 32 -13.97 19.85 -24.13
N ASP A 33 -14.91 20.73 -24.52
CA ASP A 33 -16.34 20.42 -24.55
C ASP A 33 -16.64 19.25 -25.50
N SER A 34 -15.96 19.22 -26.64
CA SER A 34 -16.06 18.13 -27.60
C SER A 34 -15.49 16.80 -27.06
N TRP A 35 -14.44 16.83 -26.24
CA TRP A 35 -13.87 15.62 -25.60
C TRP A 35 -14.83 15.04 -24.55
N ILE A 36 -15.33 15.92 -23.67
CA ILE A 36 -16.27 15.58 -22.59
C ILE A 36 -17.55 14.96 -23.17
N SER A 37 -18.09 15.54 -24.25
CA SER A 37 -19.28 15.01 -24.91
C SER A 37 -19.03 13.76 -25.78
N ALA A 38 -17.78 13.42 -26.09
CA ALA A 38 -17.41 12.23 -26.85
C ALA A 38 -17.16 11.01 -25.98
N GLY A 39 -16.69 11.19 -24.74
CA GLY A 39 -16.42 10.11 -23.77
C GLY A 39 -17.56 9.09 -23.63
N PRO A 40 -18.79 9.50 -23.28
CA PRO A 40 -19.92 8.59 -23.13
C PRO A 40 -20.27 7.82 -24.42
N ARG A 41 -20.08 8.43 -25.59
CA ARG A 41 -20.32 7.78 -26.90
C ARG A 41 -19.28 6.70 -27.18
N LEU A 42 -18.02 6.98 -26.88
CA LEU A 42 -16.92 6.02 -27.01
C LEU A 42 -17.08 4.86 -26.01
N GLN A 43 -17.48 5.15 -24.77
CA GLN A 43 -17.79 4.13 -23.76
C GLN A 43 -18.93 3.21 -24.22
N ALA A 44 -20.03 3.76 -24.74
CA ALA A 44 -21.14 2.98 -25.27
C ALA A 44 -20.71 2.04 -26.41
N ALA A 45 -19.84 2.51 -27.31
CA ALA A 45 -19.29 1.70 -28.39
C ALA A 45 -18.41 0.53 -27.88
N LEU A 46 -17.58 0.79 -26.86
CA LEU A 46 -16.78 -0.23 -26.17
C LEU A 46 -17.66 -1.25 -25.44
N LEU A 47 -18.69 -0.80 -24.73
CA LEU A 47 -19.65 -1.69 -24.07
C LEU A 47 -20.36 -2.61 -25.05
N ALA A 48 -20.81 -2.08 -26.19
CA ALA A 48 -21.45 -2.88 -27.22
C ALA A 48 -20.49 -3.91 -27.85
N ALA A 49 -19.22 -3.54 -28.07
CA ALA A 49 -18.21 -4.49 -28.53
C ALA A 49 -17.95 -5.59 -27.49
N GLN A 50 -17.88 -5.26 -26.20
CA GLN A 50 -17.76 -6.24 -25.13
C GLN A 50 -18.95 -7.19 -25.10
N GLU A 51 -20.17 -6.68 -25.20
CA GLU A 51 -21.39 -7.51 -25.23
C GLU A 51 -21.40 -8.46 -26.43
N GLN A 52 -20.99 -7.96 -27.61
CA GLN A 52 -20.96 -8.74 -28.83
C GLN A 52 -19.90 -9.86 -28.83
N TYR A 53 -18.69 -9.58 -28.32
CA TYR A 53 -17.55 -10.48 -28.47
C TYR A 53 -17.16 -11.22 -27.18
N GLY A 54 -17.61 -10.75 -26.02
CA GLY A 54 -17.26 -11.27 -24.71
C GLY A 54 -15.89 -10.80 -24.20
N LEU A 55 -15.72 -10.87 -22.86
CA LEU A 55 -14.55 -10.35 -22.14
C LEU A 55 -13.21 -10.86 -22.69
N ASP A 56 -13.05 -12.18 -22.83
CA ASP A 56 -11.76 -12.76 -23.21
C ASP A 56 -11.30 -12.25 -24.60
N LYS A 57 -12.23 -12.11 -25.57
CA LYS A 57 -11.89 -11.66 -26.92
C LYS A 57 -11.57 -10.17 -27.00
N VAL A 58 -12.26 -9.33 -26.24
CA VAL A 58 -12.04 -7.87 -26.31
C VAL A 58 -10.72 -7.45 -25.69
N PHE A 59 -10.28 -8.08 -24.59
CA PHE A 59 -8.99 -7.76 -23.99
C PHE A 59 -7.79 -8.32 -24.78
N GLU A 60 -7.96 -9.38 -25.57
CA GLU A 60 -6.95 -9.81 -26.55
C GLU A 60 -6.86 -8.83 -27.74
N ASN A 61 -7.97 -8.17 -28.09
CA ASN A 61 -8.06 -7.26 -29.22
C ASN A 61 -7.33 -5.93 -28.96
N LYS A 62 -6.25 -5.67 -29.72
CA LYS A 62 -5.47 -4.42 -29.64
C LYS A 62 -6.29 -3.16 -29.95
N HIS A 63 -7.35 -3.27 -30.77
CA HIS A 63 -8.18 -2.13 -31.14
C HIS A 63 -9.10 -1.71 -30.01
N PHE A 64 -9.72 -2.69 -29.34
CA PHE A 64 -10.49 -2.43 -28.13
C PHE A 64 -9.61 -1.81 -27.04
N ARG A 65 -8.43 -2.40 -26.77
CA ARG A 65 -7.49 -1.88 -25.78
C ARG A 65 -7.04 -0.44 -26.09
N GLY A 66 -6.71 -0.15 -27.34
CA GLY A 66 -6.30 1.21 -27.74
C GLY A 66 -7.40 2.24 -27.50
N TRP A 67 -8.63 1.96 -27.95
CA TRP A 67 -9.77 2.86 -27.70
C TRP A 67 -10.14 2.97 -26.21
N MET A 68 -10.00 1.89 -25.43
CA MET A 68 -10.24 1.92 -23.99
C MET A 68 -9.18 2.76 -23.26
N ILE A 69 -7.90 2.67 -23.64
CA ILE A 69 -6.83 3.54 -23.11
C ILE A 69 -7.11 5.00 -23.46
N HIS A 70 -7.55 5.28 -24.69
CA HIS A 70 -7.91 6.63 -25.11
C HIS A 70 -9.14 7.16 -24.35
N LEU A 71 -10.18 6.35 -24.19
CA LEU A 71 -11.32 6.68 -23.33
C LEU A 71 -10.85 7.01 -21.91
N ASN A 72 -9.98 6.16 -21.34
CA ASN A 72 -9.44 6.44 -20.02
C ASN A 72 -8.72 7.79 -19.98
N TRP A 73 -7.89 8.11 -20.97
CA TRP A 73 -7.18 9.39 -21.04
C TRP A 73 -8.11 10.60 -21.03
N ILE A 74 -9.19 10.57 -21.83
CA ILE A 74 -10.14 11.70 -21.91
C ILE A 74 -11.04 11.79 -20.68
N GLU A 75 -11.41 10.66 -20.06
CA GLU A 75 -12.20 10.64 -18.81
C GLU A 75 -11.41 11.12 -17.59
N LEU A 76 -10.07 11.13 -17.66
CA LEU A 76 -9.23 11.72 -16.61
C LEU A 76 -9.14 13.25 -16.73
N PHE A 77 -9.56 13.85 -17.84
CA PHE A 77 -9.57 15.30 -18.01
C PHE A 77 -10.48 15.94 -16.95
N PRO A 78 -10.07 17.02 -16.27
CA PRO A 78 -10.81 17.64 -15.17
C PRO A 78 -12.02 18.43 -15.67
N SER A 79 -13.01 17.73 -16.22
CA SER A 79 -14.17 18.28 -16.94
C SER A 79 -14.98 19.28 -16.12
N GLU A 80 -15.02 19.15 -14.80
CA GLU A 80 -15.78 20.03 -13.91
C GLU A 80 -15.00 21.29 -13.49
N THR A 81 -13.67 21.28 -13.59
CA THR A 81 -12.81 22.32 -12.98
C THR A 81 -11.82 22.97 -13.94
N PHE A 82 -11.71 22.50 -15.19
CA PHE A 82 -10.70 22.97 -16.14
C PHE A 82 -10.77 24.48 -16.44
N ASP A 83 -11.98 25.07 -16.48
CA ASP A 83 -12.17 26.51 -16.67
C ASP A 83 -11.79 27.34 -15.44
N ALA A 84 -11.86 26.74 -14.25
CA ALA A 84 -11.57 27.42 -12.98
C ALA A 84 -10.08 27.37 -12.61
N ASP A 85 -9.34 26.35 -13.09
CA ASP A 85 -7.90 26.25 -12.88
C ASP A 85 -7.12 27.03 -13.98
N PRO A 86 -6.35 28.07 -13.62
CA PRO A 86 -5.51 28.81 -14.56
C PRO A 86 -4.45 27.96 -15.27
N PHE A 87 -4.16 26.74 -14.79
CA PHE A 87 -3.28 25.80 -15.47
C PHE A 87 -3.99 25.14 -16.67
N TRP A 88 -5.22 24.64 -16.47
CA TRP A 88 -5.96 23.88 -17.47
C TRP A 88 -6.64 24.74 -18.54
N SER A 89 -6.98 25.99 -18.21
CA SER A 89 -7.55 26.96 -19.16
C SER A 89 -6.56 27.47 -20.22
N LYS A 90 -5.26 27.13 -20.13
CA LYS A 90 -4.26 27.60 -21.09
C LYS A 90 -4.21 26.75 -22.36
N PRO A 91 -4.11 27.36 -23.55
CA PRO A 91 -3.95 26.63 -24.81
C PRO A 91 -2.75 25.68 -24.84
N GLU A 92 -1.62 26.06 -24.20
CA GLU A 92 -0.41 25.24 -24.11
C GLU A 92 -0.64 23.93 -23.36
N THR A 93 -1.44 23.95 -22.29
CA THR A 93 -1.79 22.77 -21.49
C THR A 93 -2.71 21.84 -22.30
N LEU A 94 -3.71 22.41 -22.97
CA LEU A 94 -4.64 21.65 -23.82
C LEU A 94 -3.93 21.00 -25.01
N ASP A 95 -3.02 21.73 -25.66
CA ASP A 95 -2.20 21.20 -26.75
C ASP A 95 -1.27 20.09 -26.24
N MET A 96 -0.61 20.26 -25.10
CA MET A 96 0.20 19.21 -24.48
C MET A 96 -0.64 17.96 -24.16
N PHE A 97 -1.86 18.11 -23.63
CA PHE A 97 -2.75 16.99 -23.32
C PHE A 97 -3.08 16.17 -24.57
N ARG A 98 -3.36 16.85 -25.69
CA ARG A 98 -3.55 16.23 -27.00
C ARG A 98 -2.28 15.56 -27.50
N GLN A 99 -1.13 16.24 -27.44
CA GLN A 99 0.16 15.72 -27.92
C GLN A 99 0.58 14.43 -27.19
N LEU A 100 0.41 14.39 -25.87
CA LEU A 100 0.69 13.17 -25.09
C LEU A 100 -0.24 12.02 -25.49
N SER A 101 -1.52 12.31 -25.77
CA SER A 101 -2.46 11.31 -26.29
C SER A 101 -1.98 10.74 -27.62
N LEU A 102 -1.59 11.61 -28.55
CA LEU A 102 -1.06 11.23 -29.86
C LEU A 102 0.23 10.41 -29.77
N GLY A 103 1.07 10.62 -28.75
CA GLY A 103 2.27 9.80 -28.52
C GLY A 103 1.96 8.35 -28.11
N GLY A 104 0.79 8.09 -27.53
CA GLY A 104 0.29 6.76 -27.16
C GLY A 104 0.98 6.07 -25.97
N GLU A 105 2.28 6.31 -25.74
CA GLU A 105 3.03 5.67 -24.66
C GLU A 105 2.60 6.15 -23.28
N ILE A 106 2.52 7.47 -23.06
CA ILE A 106 2.17 8.07 -21.77
C ILE A 106 0.75 7.68 -21.31
N PRO A 107 -0.31 7.81 -22.15
CA PRO A 107 -1.66 7.38 -21.75
C PRO A 107 -1.71 5.90 -21.35
N ARG A 108 -1.03 5.03 -22.12
CA ARG A 108 -0.96 3.59 -21.83
C ARG A 108 -0.24 3.32 -20.51
N LEU A 109 0.86 4.03 -20.26
CA LEU A 109 1.65 3.86 -19.04
C LEU A 109 0.90 4.36 -17.81
N LEU A 110 0.21 5.51 -17.91
CA LEU A 110 -0.65 6.01 -16.83
C LEU A 110 -1.80 5.04 -16.54
N ALA A 111 -2.54 4.64 -17.59
CA ALA A 111 -3.67 3.71 -17.45
C ALA A 111 -3.28 2.36 -16.84
N SER A 112 -2.07 1.86 -17.12
CA SER A 112 -1.56 0.61 -16.57
C SER A 112 -0.82 0.77 -15.23
N SER A 113 -0.64 2.01 -14.75
CA SER A 113 0.00 2.29 -13.46
C SER A 113 -0.99 2.69 -12.37
N LEU A 114 -2.13 3.29 -12.73
CA LEU A 114 -3.17 3.67 -11.79
C LEU A 114 -3.71 2.46 -11.03
N ASP A 115 -3.83 2.62 -9.72
CA ASP A 115 -4.55 1.72 -8.82
C ASP A 115 -5.96 2.25 -8.55
N SER A 116 -6.90 1.39 -8.22
CA SER A 116 -8.30 1.77 -7.93
C SER A 116 -8.46 2.76 -6.76
N ARG A 117 -7.40 2.97 -5.99
CA ARG A 117 -7.34 3.89 -4.85
C ARG A 117 -6.68 5.24 -5.20
N ASP A 118 -6.07 5.34 -6.38
CA ASP A 118 -5.44 6.56 -6.84
C ASP A 118 -6.51 7.59 -7.26
N ASN A 119 -6.20 8.87 -7.09
CA ASN A 119 -7.00 9.93 -7.67
C ASN A 119 -6.53 10.17 -9.11
N GLY A 120 -7.18 9.52 -10.07
CA GLY A 120 -6.78 9.58 -11.48
C GLY A 120 -6.73 10.99 -12.05
N GLU A 121 -7.70 11.85 -11.75
CA GLU A 121 -7.72 13.25 -12.21
C GLU A 121 -6.52 14.02 -11.66
N LYS A 122 -6.23 13.84 -10.36
CA LYS A 122 -5.08 14.49 -9.73
C LYS A 122 -3.74 13.92 -10.23
N ALA A 123 -3.66 12.63 -10.50
CA ALA A 123 -2.50 12.00 -11.13
C ALA A 123 -2.24 12.60 -12.52
N LEU A 124 -3.30 12.79 -13.33
CA LEU A 124 -3.19 13.47 -14.62
C LEU A 124 -2.73 14.92 -14.44
N ASP A 125 -3.29 15.68 -13.50
CA ASP A 125 -2.87 17.06 -13.20
C ASP A 125 -1.37 17.14 -12.87
N VAL A 126 -0.87 16.25 -12.01
CA VAL A 126 0.56 16.15 -11.69
C VAL A 126 1.40 15.86 -12.94
N LEU A 127 1.00 14.86 -13.73
CA LEU A 127 1.69 14.49 -14.96
C LEU A 127 1.74 15.65 -15.96
N MET A 128 0.62 16.36 -16.12
CA MET A 128 0.50 17.48 -17.03
C MET A 128 1.34 18.68 -16.61
N ARG A 129 1.40 19.00 -15.32
CA ARG A 129 2.30 20.06 -14.79
C ARG A 129 3.75 19.76 -15.12
N ILE A 130 4.19 18.51 -14.92
CA ILE A 130 5.53 18.05 -15.30
C ILE A 130 5.74 18.16 -16.82
N ALA A 131 4.77 17.72 -17.62
CA ALA A 131 4.89 17.73 -19.08
C ALA A 131 4.96 19.13 -19.68
N VAL A 132 4.19 20.09 -19.15
CA VAL A 132 4.24 21.48 -19.58
C VAL A 132 5.55 22.15 -19.15
N ALA A 133 6.04 21.88 -17.93
CA ALA A 133 7.31 22.43 -17.44
C ALA A 133 8.54 21.82 -18.14
N HIS A 134 8.47 20.55 -18.53
CA HIS A 134 9.59 19.77 -19.07
C HIS A 134 9.20 18.92 -20.30
N PRO A 135 8.72 19.54 -21.39
CA PRO A 135 8.10 18.84 -22.53
C PRO A 135 9.03 17.82 -23.20
N ASP A 136 10.30 18.16 -23.38
CA ASP A 136 11.28 17.28 -24.02
C ASP A 136 11.68 16.06 -23.16
N VAL A 137 11.45 16.14 -21.85
CA VAL A 137 11.97 15.17 -20.88
C VAL A 137 10.94 14.09 -20.55
N VAL A 138 9.64 14.43 -20.57
CA VAL A 138 8.58 13.45 -20.26
C VAL A 138 8.58 12.28 -21.25
N GLY A 139 8.84 12.53 -22.53
CA GLY A 139 9.02 11.45 -23.52
C GLY A 139 10.31 10.62 -23.32
N GLN A 140 11.32 11.17 -22.65
CA GLN A 140 12.60 10.45 -22.39
C GLN A 140 12.59 9.67 -21.08
N LEU A 141 11.77 10.09 -20.12
CA LEU A 141 11.64 9.51 -18.78
C LEU A 141 10.15 9.31 -18.42
N PRO A 142 9.37 8.59 -19.25
CA PRO A 142 7.93 8.45 -19.05
C PRO A 142 7.60 7.74 -17.73
N THR A 143 8.39 6.73 -17.34
CA THR A 143 8.21 6.00 -16.08
C THR A 143 8.43 6.87 -14.85
N LEU A 144 9.37 7.83 -14.91
CA LEU A 144 9.60 8.77 -13.82
C LEU A 144 8.45 9.74 -13.69
N ALA A 145 7.98 10.32 -14.80
CA ALA A 145 6.86 11.27 -14.78
C ALA A 145 5.58 10.62 -14.22
N VAL A 146 5.27 9.39 -14.65
CA VAL A 146 4.12 8.63 -14.13
C VAL A 146 4.32 8.23 -12.66
N ALA A 147 5.55 7.94 -12.22
CA ALA A 147 5.81 7.65 -10.80
C ALA A 147 5.53 8.86 -9.90
N TYR A 148 5.86 10.08 -10.33
CA TYR A 148 5.44 11.28 -9.62
C TYR A 148 3.91 11.45 -9.64
N ALA A 149 3.29 11.20 -10.80
CA ALA A 149 1.84 11.28 -10.97
C ALA A 149 1.08 10.47 -9.92
N VAL A 150 1.43 9.19 -9.75
CA VAL A 150 0.72 8.26 -8.84
C VAL A 150 1.17 8.33 -7.38
N VAL A 151 2.15 9.17 -7.04
CA VAL A 151 2.62 9.35 -5.65
C VAL A 151 2.07 10.64 -5.05
N PHE A 152 1.93 11.68 -5.87
CA PHE A 152 1.50 13.02 -5.48
C PHE A 152 0.04 13.31 -5.87
N ASP A 153 -0.72 12.29 -6.28
CA ASP A 153 -2.15 12.36 -6.57
C ASP A 153 -3.02 12.50 -5.31
N GLN A 154 -2.45 12.21 -4.14
CA GLN A 154 -3.15 12.26 -2.85
C GLN A 154 -2.23 12.78 -1.74
N PRO A 155 -2.80 13.32 -0.64
CA PRO A 155 -1.99 13.84 0.47
C PRO A 155 -1.27 12.71 1.23
N PHE A 156 -0.10 13.04 1.76
CA PHE A 156 0.65 12.16 2.66
C PHE A 156 -0.15 11.95 3.97
N PRO A 157 -0.18 10.74 4.54
CA PRO A 157 -0.92 10.49 5.77
C PRO A 157 -0.26 11.21 6.95
N GLU A 158 -1.05 11.65 7.94
CA GLU A 158 -0.55 12.35 9.13
C GLU A 158 0.47 11.55 9.94
N SER A 159 0.43 10.23 9.81
CA SER A 159 1.34 9.28 10.46
C SER A 159 2.62 9.01 9.68
N TRP A 160 2.78 9.61 8.49
CA TRP A 160 4.04 9.57 7.74
C TRP A 160 5.10 10.45 8.42
N PRO A 161 6.36 10.02 8.45
CA PRO A 161 6.90 8.72 8.03
C PRO A 161 6.71 7.65 9.11
N HIS A 162 6.59 8.05 10.38
CA HIS A 162 6.49 7.16 11.53
C HIS A 162 5.97 7.88 12.79
N PRO A 163 5.42 7.16 13.79
CA PRO A 163 4.80 7.78 14.98
C PRO A 163 5.78 8.42 15.98
N PHE A 164 7.09 8.24 15.80
CA PHE A 164 8.12 8.71 16.76
C PHE A 164 8.60 10.16 16.55
N ALA A 165 8.01 10.85 15.57
CA ALA A 165 8.20 12.27 15.36
C ALA A 165 6.88 12.85 14.87
N LYS A 166 6.48 14.02 15.40
CA LYS A 166 5.28 14.68 14.92
C LYS A 166 5.52 15.25 13.52
N GLN A 167 4.52 15.16 12.66
CA GLN A 167 4.60 15.68 11.29
C GLN A 167 4.87 17.21 11.29
N GLU A 168 4.30 17.95 12.25
CA GLU A 168 4.51 19.40 12.44
C GLU A 168 5.98 19.78 12.69
N TRP A 169 6.83 18.83 13.10
CA TRP A 169 8.27 19.06 13.33
C TRP A 169 9.13 18.77 12.11
N MET A 170 8.51 18.28 11.03
CA MET A 170 9.21 17.98 9.79
C MET A 170 9.14 19.17 8.85
N LYS A 171 10.23 19.42 8.14
CA LYS A 171 10.26 20.36 7.02
C LYS A 171 9.63 19.73 5.78
N ILE A 172 8.30 19.63 5.82
CA ILE A 172 7.50 19.30 4.65
C ILE A 172 7.28 20.59 3.88
N ALA A 173 7.85 20.68 2.69
CA ALA A 173 7.60 21.81 1.81
C ALA A 173 6.52 21.48 0.80
N ASN A 174 5.63 22.45 0.58
CA ASN A 174 4.66 22.42 -0.51
C ASN A 174 5.32 22.89 -1.82
N HIS A 175 6.45 22.26 -2.18
CA HIS A 175 7.06 22.50 -3.50
C HIS A 175 6.10 22.01 -4.59
N PRO A 176 5.90 22.81 -5.66
CA PRO A 176 5.30 22.32 -6.88
C PRO A 176 5.97 21.01 -7.34
N VAL A 177 5.19 20.12 -7.93
CA VAL A 177 5.68 18.79 -8.28
C VAL A 177 6.73 18.85 -9.41
N GLU A 178 6.59 19.83 -10.30
CA GLU A 178 7.56 20.19 -11.33
C GLU A 178 8.94 20.55 -10.72
N ASP A 179 9.01 21.28 -9.61
CA ASP A 179 10.28 21.60 -8.94
C ASP A 179 10.93 20.33 -8.35
N ARG A 180 10.12 19.40 -7.84
CA ARG A 180 10.62 18.11 -7.31
C ARG A 180 11.14 17.23 -8.44
N PHE A 181 10.46 17.23 -9.59
CA PHE A 181 10.90 16.55 -10.79
C PHE A 181 12.21 17.17 -11.32
N GLU A 182 12.28 18.50 -11.39
CA GLU A 182 13.48 19.24 -11.79
C GLU A 182 14.67 18.88 -10.90
N PHE A 183 14.51 18.84 -9.57
CA PHE A 183 15.56 18.40 -8.66
C PHE A 183 16.11 17.01 -9.03
N PHE A 184 15.25 16.06 -9.39
CA PHE A 184 15.67 14.73 -9.81
C PHE A 184 16.45 14.78 -11.13
N LEU A 185 16.02 15.61 -12.08
CA LEU A 185 16.73 15.82 -13.35
C LEU A 185 18.10 16.46 -13.14
N GLU A 186 18.20 17.48 -12.29
CA GLU A 186 19.47 18.11 -11.90
C GLU A 186 20.41 17.08 -11.30
N SER A 187 19.90 16.26 -10.38
CA SER A 187 20.65 15.20 -9.71
C SER A 187 21.14 14.14 -10.71
N LEU A 188 20.32 13.78 -11.70
CA LEU A 188 20.70 12.86 -12.77
C LEU A 188 21.82 13.45 -13.64
N LYS A 189 21.69 14.71 -14.06
CA LYS A 189 22.72 15.44 -14.84
C LYS A 189 24.03 15.57 -14.07
N ALA A 190 23.95 15.82 -12.76
CA ALA A 190 25.10 15.92 -11.85
C ALA A 190 25.69 14.55 -11.46
N ARG A 191 25.14 13.43 -11.94
CA ARG A 191 25.56 12.06 -11.58
C ARG A 191 25.52 11.78 -10.07
N GLN A 192 24.54 12.37 -9.38
CA GLN A 192 24.28 12.15 -7.96
C GLN A 192 23.27 11.02 -7.71
N ILE A 193 22.73 10.45 -8.78
CA ILE A 193 21.79 9.33 -8.76
C ILE A 193 22.52 8.02 -9.08
N TYR A 194 22.27 6.98 -8.29
CA TYR A 194 22.95 5.68 -8.42
C TYR A 194 22.29 4.73 -9.42
N LEU A 195 20.96 4.72 -9.49
CA LEU A 195 20.22 3.84 -10.38
C LEU A 195 19.64 4.64 -11.55
N ASP A 196 19.86 4.13 -12.76
CA ASP A 196 19.33 4.74 -13.97
C ASP A 196 17.79 4.62 -13.98
N PRO A 197 17.04 5.74 -13.91
CA PRO A 197 15.58 5.70 -13.87
C PRO A 197 14.96 5.05 -15.13
N LYS A 198 15.67 5.03 -16.27
CA LYS A 198 15.20 4.37 -17.50
C LYS A 198 15.13 2.84 -17.37
N LYS A 199 15.79 2.27 -16.36
CA LYS A 199 15.82 0.82 -16.10
C LYS A 199 14.88 0.40 -14.97
N LEU A 200 14.16 1.36 -14.38
CA LEU A 200 13.27 1.15 -13.26
C LEU A 200 11.82 1.21 -13.73
N SER A 201 10.98 0.34 -13.17
CA SER A 201 9.54 0.42 -13.40
C SER A 201 8.95 1.66 -12.72
N VAL A 202 7.72 2.05 -13.11
CA VAL A 202 6.96 3.10 -12.39
C VAL A 202 6.91 2.78 -10.90
N ARG A 203 6.59 1.54 -10.54
CA ARG A 203 6.50 1.09 -9.15
C ARG A 203 7.81 1.17 -8.40
N ASP A 204 8.93 0.82 -9.01
CA ASP A 204 10.24 0.96 -8.36
C ASP A 204 10.53 2.44 -8.05
N LEU A 205 10.19 3.32 -9.00
CA LEU A 205 10.39 4.76 -8.87
C LEU A 205 9.46 5.39 -7.84
N THR A 206 8.28 4.84 -7.56
CA THR A 206 7.43 5.37 -6.48
C THR A 206 8.16 5.36 -5.15
N TYR A 207 8.97 4.34 -4.84
CA TYR A 207 9.79 4.28 -3.62
C TYR A 207 11.06 5.16 -3.64
N ALA A 208 11.31 5.90 -4.72
CA ALA A 208 12.39 6.87 -4.82
C ALA A 208 11.91 8.32 -4.69
N VAL A 209 10.69 8.62 -5.14
CA VAL A 209 10.16 9.99 -5.28
C VAL A 209 9.18 10.39 -4.18
N ASP A 210 8.85 9.46 -3.27
CA ASP A 210 7.81 9.55 -2.23
C ASP A 210 8.21 10.30 -0.96
N SER A 211 8.96 11.38 -1.12
CA SER A 211 9.35 12.21 0.01
C SER A 211 8.80 13.63 -0.15
N PRO A 212 8.02 14.12 0.83
CA PRO A 212 7.56 15.49 0.89
C PRO A 212 8.61 16.44 1.50
N LEU A 213 9.78 15.94 1.90
CA LEU A 213 10.82 16.77 2.53
C LEU A 213 11.24 17.95 1.63
N GLU A 214 11.69 19.02 2.27
CA GLU A 214 12.35 20.14 1.61
C GLU A 214 13.54 19.69 0.77
N LEU A 215 13.72 20.29 -0.42
CA LEU A 215 14.82 19.96 -1.32
C LEU A 215 16.20 20.26 -0.72
N THR A 216 16.27 21.17 0.26
CA THR A 216 17.49 21.48 1.01
C THR A 216 17.98 20.28 1.84
N GLU A 217 17.06 19.51 2.43
CA GLU A 217 17.36 18.26 3.14
C GLU A 217 17.92 17.20 2.19
N PHE A 218 17.35 17.13 0.98
CA PHE A 218 17.81 16.20 -0.06
C PHE A 218 19.21 16.57 -0.57
N ARG A 219 19.48 17.86 -0.78
CA ARG A 219 20.83 18.35 -1.14
C ARG A 219 21.86 18.04 -0.05
N TYR A 220 21.49 18.18 1.23
CA TYR A 220 22.33 17.75 2.34
C TYR A 220 22.58 16.23 2.29
N ALA A 221 21.52 15.43 2.13
CA ALA A 221 21.64 13.98 2.08
C ALA A 221 22.51 13.49 0.90
N GLN A 222 22.50 14.20 -0.23
CA GLN A 222 23.41 13.94 -1.35
C GLN A 222 24.90 14.13 -0.99
N GLN A 223 25.22 14.99 -0.01
CA GLN A 223 26.60 15.20 0.46
C GLN A 223 27.10 14.06 1.37
N VAL A 224 26.20 13.24 1.92
CA VAL A 224 26.57 12.06 2.72
C VAL A 224 27.35 11.09 1.83
N LYS A 225 28.57 10.77 2.25
CA LYS A 225 29.50 9.96 1.46
C LYS A 225 29.15 8.48 1.56
N ILE A 226 28.86 7.88 0.42
CA ILE A 226 28.84 6.44 0.19
C ILE A 226 29.59 6.18 -1.12
N ASN A 227 30.39 5.11 -1.20
CA ASN A 227 31.14 4.73 -2.41
C ASN A 227 30.37 3.76 -3.32
N GLY A 228 29.17 3.35 -2.90
CA GLY A 228 28.32 2.39 -3.60
C GLY A 228 27.01 2.16 -2.85
N ILE A 229 26.01 1.64 -3.57
CA ILE A 229 24.68 1.34 -3.00
C ILE A 229 24.78 0.41 -1.78
N GLY A 230 25.67 -0.58 -1.82
CA GLY A 230 25.88 -1.52 -0.71
C GLY A 230 26.30 -0.87 0.61
N GLN A 231 26.91 0.32 0.57
CA GLN A 231 27.33 1.05 1.77
C GLN A 231 26.18 1.82 2.44
N LEU A 232 24.97 1.83 1.87
CA LEU A 232 23.80 2.40 2.55
C LEU A 232 23.58 1.73 3.91
N ALA A 233 23.83 0.42 4.02
CA ALA A 233 23.70 -0.30 5.28
C ALA A 233 24.65 0.21 6.37
N GLU A 234 25.81 0.74 6.00
CA GLU A 234 26.81 1.29 6.93
C GLU A 234 26.38 2.63 7.52
N LEU A 235 25.46 3.36 6.85
CA LEU A 235 24.95 4.64 7.36
C LEU A 235 24.08 4.46 8.60
N TYR A 236 23.42 3.32 8.76
CA TYR A 236 22.53 3.05 9.89
C TYR A 236 23.28 3.13 11.24
N PRO A 237 24.36 2.36 11.47
CA PRO A 237 25.15 2.50 12.70
C PRO A 237 26.02 3.77 12.74
N ALA A 238 26.22 4.46 11.61
CA ALA A 238 26.97 5.72 11.58
C ALA A 238 26.21 6.88 12.25
N VAL A 239 24.87 6.86 12.20
CA VAL A 239 24.03 7.75 13.00
C VAL A 239 24.07 7.27 14.45
N LYS A 240 24.53 8.10 15.39
CA LYS A 240 24.73 7.69 16.79
C LYS A 240 23.40 7.27 17.45
N TYR A 241 23.37 6.10 18.08
CA TYR A 241 22.20 5.65 18.83
C TYR A 241 22.09 6.35 20.21
N ASP A 242 20.93 6.91 20.53
CA ASP A 242 20.63 7.54 21.82
C ASP A 242 20.06 6.50 22.81
N PHE A 243 20.97 5.70 23.39
CA PHE A 243 20.62 4.71 24.42
C PHE A 243 19.92 5.35 25.63
N PRO A 244 20.40 6.49 26.19
CA PRO A 244 19.72 7.13 27.31
C PRO A 244 18.25 7.48 27.01
N ARG A 245 17.95 7.99 25.80
CA ARG A 245 16.56 8.28 25.38
C ARG A 245 15.71 7.02 25.34
N ALA A 246 16.20 5.96 24.69
CA ALA A 246 15.48 4.68 24.61
C ALA A 246 15.24 4.08 26.01
N GLN A 247 16.21 4.15 26.91
CA GLN A 247 16.13 3.64 28.29
C GLN A 247 15.21 4.45 29.21
N ARG A 248 14.83 5.67 28.85
CA ARG A 248 13.83 6.45 29.60
C ARG A 248 12.41 6.30 29.09
N GLY A 249 12.22 5.66 27.94
CA GLY A 249 10.91 5.58 27.28
C GLY A 249 10.56 6.85 26.49
N ASP A 250 11.52 7.76 26.30
CA ASP A 250 11.34 9.03 25.59
C ASP A 250 11.37 8.80 24.06
N PHE A 251 10.41 8.04 23.52
CA PHE A 251 10.46 7.63 22.10
C PHE A 251 10.13 8.75 21.12
N LEU A 252 9.50 9.83 21.58
CA LEU A 252 9.25 11.01 20.76
C LEU A 252 10.53 11.83 20.56
N TRP A 253 10.73 12.40 19.38
CA TRP A 253 11.92 13.22 19.08
C TRP A 253 12.10 14.36 20.11
N PRO A 254 13.24 14.44 20.83
CA PRO A 254 13.38 15.33 22.00
C PRO A 254 13.84 16.75 21.64
N HIS A 255 14.17 17.02 20.37
CA HIS A 255 14.73 18.30 19.94
C HIS A 255 13.70 19.24 19.27
N GLY A 256 12.42 19.01 19.54
CA GLY A 256 11.31 19.86 19.09
C GLY A 256 11.15 19.90 17.57
N GLU A 257 10.77 21.07 17.05
CA GLU A 257 10.40 21.35 15.65
C GLU A 257 11.52 21.14 14.59
N ASN A 258 12.68 20.61 14.99
CA ASN A 258 13.82 20.42 14.10
C ASN A 258 14.03 18.94 13.72
N TYR A 259 12.96 18.23 13.32
CA TYR A 259 13.10 16.86 12.83
C TYR A 259 13.59 16.86 11.38
N HIS A 260 14.92 16.97 11.22
CA HIS A 260 15.59 17.17 9.93
C HIS A 260 16.71 16.14 9.77
N LEU A 261 17.01 15.72 8.54
CA LEU A 261 18.11 14.81 8.22
C LEU A 261 19.43 15.35 8.75
N PHE A 262 19.66 16.67 8.64
CA PHE A 262 20.84 17.31 9.21
C PHE A 262 20.95 17.11 10.73
N GLU A 263 19.89 17.40 11.47
CA GLU A 263 19.89 17.29 12.93
C GLU A 263 19.96 15.83 13.40
N ILE A 264 19.29 14.89 12.70
CA ILE A 264 19.40 13.45 12.97
C ILE A 264 20.84 12.98 12.75
N GLY A 265 21.47 13.35 11.63
CA GLY A 265 22.87 13.00 11.35
C GLY A 265 23.84 13.57 12.38
N LYS A 266 23.58 14.77 12.91
CA LYS A 266 24.43 15.46 13.88
C LYS A 266 24.24 14.95 15.32
N ARG A 267 23.00 14.79 15.76
CA ARG A 267 22.66 14.48 17.17
C ARG A 267 22.51 12.99 17.42
N GLY A 268 22.23 12.22 16.37
CA GLY A 268 21.80 10.84 16.51
C GLY A 268 20.32 10.73 16.85
N GLY A 269 19.90 9.54 17.24
CA GLY A 269 18.52 9.24 17.59
C GLY A 269 18.30 7.77 17.95
N ILE A 270 17.05 7.34 17.97
CA ILE A 270 16.69 5.92 18.14
C ILE A 270 16.63 5.21 16.77
N CYS A 271 16.26 3.92 16.77
CA CYS A 271 16.23 3.10 15.54
C CYS A 271 15.36 3.71 14.43
N ALA A 272 14.24 4.36 14.78
CA ALA A 272 13.39 5.06 13.84
C ALA A 272 14.12 6.23 13.15
N ASP A 273 14.85 7.06 13.91
CA ASP A 273 15.59 8.19 13.35
C ASP A 273 16.71 7.72 12.42
N GLN A 274 17.42 6.66 12.81
CA GLN A 274 18.46 6.03 11.97
C GLN A 274 17.87 5.49 10.67
N ALA A 275 16.77 4.71 10.74
CA ALA A 275 16.12 4.16 9.56
C ALA A 275 15.57 5.27 8.64
N PHE A 276 14.98 6.32 9.22
CA PHE A 276 14.49 7.48 8.47
C PHE A 276 15.64 8.20 7.75
N PHE A 277 16.74 8.50 8.46
CA PHE A 277 17.91 9.12 7.85
C PHE A 277 18.47 8.33 6.67
N VAL A 278 18.61 7.00 6.82
CA VAL A 278 19.17 6.15 5.77
C VAL A 278 18.24 6.03 4.57
N SER A 279 16.94 5.83 4.78
CA SER A 279 15.96 5.73 3.69
C SER A 279 15.86 7.04 2.90
N GLN A 280 15.79 8.20 3.57
CA GLN A 280 15.76 9.49 2.88
C GLN A 280 17.08 9.79 2.16
N THR A 281 18.22 9.36 2.73
CA THR A 281 19.52 9.47 2.05
C THR A 281 19.59 8.61 0.79
N ALA A 282 19.00 7.41 0.81
CA ALA A 282 18.87 6.57 -0.38
C ALA A 282 18.02 7.26 -1.46
N LYS A 283 16.85 7.80 -1.10
CA LYS A 283 15.94 8.51 -2.02
C LYS A 283 16.58 9.73 -2.67
N ALA A 284 17.27 10.57 -1.88
CA ALA A 284 18.00 11.74 -2.39
C ALA A 284 19.10 11.37 -3.42
N LYS A 285 19.56 10.12 -3.40
CA LYS A 285 20.55 9.54 -4.32
C LYS A 285 19.91 8.63 -5.38
N GLY A 286 18.59 8.72 -5.55
CA GLY A 286 17.76 7.97 -6.50
C GLY A 286 17.82 6.46 -6.34
N ILE A 287 17.93 5.99 -5.11
CA ILE A 287 17.85 4.59 -4.74
C ILE A 287 16.47 4.36 -4.11
N PRO A 288 15.56 3.59 -4.74
CA PRO A 288 14.30 3.20 -4.15
C PRO A 288 14.50 2.58 -2.76
N SER A 289 13.76 3.06 -1.75
CA SER A 289 13.92 2.60 -0.38
C SER A 289 12.65 2.71 0.46
N LEU A 290 12.60 1.90 1.52
CA LEU A 290 11.49 1.77 2.45
C LEU A 290 11.97 1.89 3.90
N PHE A 291 11.08 2.43 4.71
CA PHE A 291 11.18 2.43 6.15
C PHE A 291 10.21 1.40 6.71
N PHE A 292 10.72 0.39 7.42
CA PHE A 292 9.91 -0.62 8.09
C PHE A 292 9.84 -0.38 9.59
N LEU A 293 8.68 -0.65 10.16
CA LEU A 293 8.48 -0.87 11.59
C LEU A 293 8.04 -2.31 11.83
N GLY A 294 8.52 -2.91 12.90
CA GLY A 294 8.07 -4.24 13.33
C GLY A 294 8.27 -4.45 14.82
N GLN A 295 7.62 -5.49 15.33
CA GLN A 295 7.64 -5.84 16.74
C GLN A 295 8.38 -7.16 16.93
N GLY A 296 9.32 -7.17 17.87
CA GLY A 296 10.14 -8.34 18.19
C GLY A 296 9.96 -8.79 19.64
N ARG A 297 10.90 -9.61 20.09
CA ARG A 297 10.93 -10.13 21.48
C ARG A 297 11.13 -9.01 22.50
N SER A 298 11.98 -8.04 22.21
CA SER A 298 12.37 -6.97 23.13
C SER A 298 11.63 -5.64 22.93
N GLY A 299 10.76 -5.52 21.92
CA GLY A 299 10.10 -4.25 21.62
C GLY A 299 9.96 -3.97 20.13
N GLY A 300 9.45 -2.76 19.83
CA GLY A 300 9.41 -2.22 18.48
C GLY A 300 10.80 -1.92 17.94
N HIS A 301 10.98 -2.07 16.63
CA HIS A 301 12.21 -1.73 15.93
C HIS A 301 11.93 -1.19 14.54
N ALA A 302 12.85 -0.35 14.06
CA ALA A 302 12.79 0.23 12.72
C ALA A 302 14.02 -0.17 11.91
N TRP A 303 13.81 -0.54 10.65
CA TRP A 303 14.88 -0.95 9.75
C TRP A 303 14.60 -0.48 8.32
N VAL A 304 15.56 -0.68 7.42
CA VAL A 304 15.50 -0.15 6.06
C VAL A 304 15.43 -1.27 5.04
N GLY A 305 14.63 -1.07 4.00
CA GLY A 305 14.75 -1.79 2.74
C GLY A 305 15.25 -0.87 1.64
N PHE A 306 16.07 -1.36 0.71
CA PHE A 306 16.48 -0.61 -0.47
C PHE A 306 16.70 -1.52 -1.68
N MET A 307 16.63 -0.92 -2.88
CA MET A 307 16.93 -1.61 -4.13
C MET A 307 18.44 -1.59 -4.41
N SER A 308 19.10 -2.74 -4.34
CA SER A 308 20.55 -2.87 -4.58
C SER A 308 20.92 -2.89 -6.06
N ALA A 309 19.98 -3.31 -6.91
CA ALA A 309 20.04 -3.25 -8.37
C ALA A 309 18.59 -3.29 -8.92
N PRO A 310 18.31 -2.91 -10.17
CA PRO A 310 16.96 -2.99 -10.74
C PRO A 310 16.30 -4.36 -10.48
N GLY A 311 15.13 -4.34 -9.84
CA GLY A 311 14.37 -5.55 -9.45
C GLY A 311 14.94 -6.35 -8.26
N ARG A 312 16.07 -5.95 -7.66
CA ARG A 312 16.70 -6.64 -6.52
C ARG A 312 16.62 -5.79 -5.24
N TRP A 313 15.83 -6.27 -4.29
CA TRP A 313 15.59 -5.61 -3.01
C TRP A 313 16.28 -6.30 -1.84
N GLU A 314 16.97 -5.51 -1.01
CA GLU A 314 17.49 -5.90 0.30
C GLU A 314 16.54 -5.31 1.36
N LEU A 315 15.90 -6.15 2.19
CA LEU A 315 14.80 -5.72 3.09
C LEU A 315 15.12 -5.87 4.59
N ASP A 316 16.37 -6.16 4.93
CA ASP A 316 16.80 -6.53 6.29
C ASP A 316 17.96 -5.69 6.83
N VAL A 317 18.19 -4.50 6.28
CA VAL A 317 19.25 -3.59 6.75
C VAL A 317 18.97 -3.17 8.19
N ALA A 318 19.81 -3.64 9.11
CA ALA A 318 19.64 -3.50 10.55
C ALA A 318 18.40 -4.24 11.13
N LYS A 319 17.85 -5.25 10.44
CA LYS A 319 16.84 -6.16 11.01
C LYS A 319 17.52 -7.23 11.86
N TYR A 320 17.53 -7.07 13.19
CA TYR A 320 18.24 -7.98 14.09
C TYR A 320 17.60 -9.37 14.17
N ARG A 321 18.28 -10.39 13.63
CA ARG A 321 17.76 -11.78 13.57
C ARG A 321 17.40 -12.37 14.94
N GLY A 322 18.15 -12.02 16.00
CA GLY A 322 17.91 -12.52 17.35
C GLY A 322 16.57 -12.10 17.97
N GLU A 323 15.99 -11.00 17.47
CA GLU A 323 14.74 -10.41 17.96
C GLU A 323 13.48 -11.03 17.35
N LYS A 324 13.64 -11.92 16.35
CA LYS A 324 12.54 -12.67 15.71
C LYS A 324 11.34 -11.80 15.29
N TYR A 325 11.58 -10.72 14.55
CA TYR A 325 10.51 -9.92 13.94
C TYR A 325 9.73 -10.75 12.92
N PRO A 326 8.47 -11.14 13.18
CA PRO A 326 7.71 -12.02 12.29
C PRO A 326 7.25 -11.29 11.02
N VAL A 327 7.05 -9.97 11.12
CA VAL A 327 6.61 -9.10 10.02
C VAL A 327 7.18 -7.69 10.18
N GLY A 328 7.51 -7.05 9.07
CA GLY A 328 7.74 -5.61 9.01
C GLY A 328 6.65 -4.93 8.20
N VAL A 329 6.29 -3.71 8.59
CA VAL A 329 5.28 -2.89 7.92
C VAL A 329 5.89 -1.57 7.47
N ALA A 330 5.74 -1.25 6.20
CA ALA A 330 6.11 0.03 5.60
C ALA A 330 4.87 0.73 5.02
N TYR A 331 5.03 1.94 4.49
CA TYR A 331 4.03 2.54 3.61
C TYR A 331 4.31 2.12 2.17
N ASP A 332 3.24 1.83 1.43
CA ASP A 332 3.23 1.82 -0.03
C ASP A 332 3.06 3.26 -0.52
N PRO A 333 4.05 3.87 -1.20
CA PRO A 333 3.98 5.25 -1.66
C PRO A 333 2.88 5.58 -2.65
N GLN A 334 2.41 4.60 -3.42
CA GLN A 334 1.35 4.86 -4.39
C GLN A 334 0.01 5.04 -3.68
N THR A 335 -0.28 4.18 -2.70
CA THR A 335 -1.60 4.13 -2.06
C THR A 335 -1.61 4.71 -0.64
N TRP A 336 -0.43 5.03 -0.11
CA TRP A 336 -0.15 5.40 1.28
C TRP A 336 -0.72 4.44 2.34
N ARG A 337 -1.00 3.20 1.94
CA ARG A 337 -1.44 2.13 2.84
C ARG A 337 -0.25 1.38 3.40
N ARG A 338 -0.49 0.69 4.52
CA ARG A 338 0.50 -0.19 5.12
C ARG A 338 0.71 -1.43 4.25
N VAL A 339 1.97 -1.78 4.00
CA VAL A 339 2.38 -2.97 3.26
C VAL A 339 3.39 -3.78 4.08
N THR A 340 3.22 -5.09 4.16
CA THR A 340 4.18 -5.98 4.83
C THR A 340 5.39 -6.26 3.95
N ASP A 341 6.51 -6.68 4.54
CA ASP A 341 7.70 -7.13 3.79
C ASP A 341 7.37 -8.31 2.85
N ALA A 342 6.47 -9.20 3.24
CA ALA A 342 5.96 -10.28 2.38
C ALA A 342 5.12 -9.74 1.20
N GLN A 343 4.13 -8.89 1.48
CA GLN A 343 3.31 -8.25 0.43
C GLN A 343 4.18 -7.45 -0.55
N PHE A 344 5.17 -6.73 -0.04
CA PHE A 344 6.08 -5.94 -0.85
C PHE A 344 6.90 -6.81 -1.83
N ARG A 345 7.46 -7.94 -1.37
CA ARG A 345 8.18 -8.89 -2.24
C ARG A 345 7.27 -9.40 -3.34
N PHE A 346 6.02 -9.67 -3.00
CA PHE A 346 5.03 -10.15 -3.95
C PHE A 346 4.74 -9.09 -5.04
N LEU A 347 4.51 -7.83 -4.65
CA LEU A 347 4.24 -6.72 -5.57
C LEU A 347 5.39 -6.48 -6.55
N THR A 348 6.64 -6.59 -6.07
CA THR A 348 7.84 -6.30 -6.87
C THR A 348 8.27 -7.45 -7.77
N GLN A 349 7.96 -8.71 -7.43
CA GLN A 349 8.31 -9.87 -8.26
C GLN A 349 7.37 -10.07 -9.46
N GLU A 350 6.06 -9.89 -9.29
CA GLU A 350 5.08 -10.18 -10.33
C GLU A 350 5.02 -9.11 -11.43
N GLN A 351 5.44 -7.88 -11.12
CA GLN A 351 5.53 -6.77 -12.09
C GLN A 351 6.64 -6.95 -13.14
N VAL A 352 7.56 -7.90 -12.94
CA VAL A 352 8.63 -8.20 -13.91
C VAL A 352 8.06 -8.80 -15.21
N SER A 353 6.80 -9.30 -15.21
CA SER A 353 6.08 -9.68 -16.43
C SER A 353 5.16 -8.54 -16.92
N ASN A 354 5.75 -7.58 -17.64
CA ASN A 354 5.09 -6.33 -18.05
C ASN A 354 3.73 -6.56 -18.74
N ASP A 355 3.66 -7.46 -19.73
CA ASP A 355 2.44 -7.66 -20.52
C ASP A 355 1.26 -8.25 -19.72
N ARG A 356 1.54 -9.12 -18.75
CA ARG A 356 0.50 -9.69 -17.89
C ARG A 356 0.00 -8.67 -16.88
N TYR A 357 0.92 -7.95 -16.26
CA TYR A 357 0.57 -6.90 -15.32
C TYR A 357 -0.24 -5.79 -16.00
N GLU A 358 0.17 -5.36 -17.20
CA GLU A 358 -0.56 -4.40 -18.01
C GLU A 358 -1.96 -4.92 -18.37
N GLY A 359 -2.07 -6.16 -18.86
CA GLY A 359 -3.38 -6.76 -19.16
C GLY A 359 -4.32 -6.81 -17.95
N MET A 360 -3.78 -7.14 -16.77
CA MET A 360 -4.52 -7.09 -15.51
C MET A 360 -4.99 -5.66 -15.21
N GLN A 361 -4.09 -4.67 -15.23
CA GLN A 361 -4.40 -3.29 -14.86
C GLN A 361 -5.41 -2.65 -15.82
N LEU A 362 -5.25 -2.87 -17.13
CA LEU A 362 -6.21 -2.43 -18.13
C LEU A 362 -7.60 -3.08 -17.92
N THR A 363 -7.66 -4.34 -17.45
CA THR A 363 -8.93 -4.97 -17.09
C THR A 363 -9.55 -4.32 -15.86
N LEU A 364 -8.76 -4.05 -14.81
CA LEU A 364 -9.23 -3.38 -13.61
C LEU A 364 -9.70 -1.96 -13.90
N ARG A 365 -8.99 -1.23 -14.76
CA ARG A 365 -9.38 0.11 -15.19
C ARG A 365 -10.74 0.11 -15.90
N TRP A 366 -10.99 -0.87 -16.75
CA TRP A 366 -12.31 -1.04 -17.35
C TRP A 366 -13.40 -1.42 -16.34
N ALA A 367 -13.05 -2.15 -15.28
CA ALA A 367 -13.97 -2.42 -14.17
C ALA A 367 -14.32 -1.14 -13.40
N GLU A 368 -13.33 -0.28 -13.12
CA GLU A 368 -13.50 1.01 -12.45
C GLU A 368 -14.37 1.99 -13.26
N MET A 369 -14.27 1.97 -14.59
CA MET A 369 -15.15 2.74 -15.47
C MET A 369 -16.60 2.21 -15.49
N ASN A 370 -16.85 1.01 -14.97
CA ASN A 370 -18.15 0.34 -15.02
C ASN A 370 -18.48 -0.38 -13.69
N PRO A 371 -18.48 0.33 -12.54
CA PRO A 371 -18.56 -0.30 -11.21
C PRO A 371 -19.91 -0.96 -10.94
N ASP A 372 -20.99 -0.40 -11.50
CA ASP A 372 -22.37 -0.89 -11.32
C ASP A 372 -22.80 -1.92 -12.38
N ALA A 373 -21.91 -2.27 -13.31
CA ALA A 373 -22.26 -3.19 -14.38
C ALA A 373 -22.39 -4.64 -13.88
N ASP A 374 -23.40 -5.38 -14.37
CA ASP A 374 -23.61 -6.80 -14.06
C ASP A 374 -22.36 -7.68 -14.32
N PHE A 375 -21.49 -7.26 -15.25
CA PHE A 375 -20.26 -7.95 -15.59
C PHE A 375 -19.04 -7.56 -14.74
N TYR A 376 -19.15 -6.63 -13.79
CA TYR A 376 -18.04 -6.14 -12.96
C TYR A 376 -17.29 -7.28 -12.26
N GLY A 377 -18.00 -8.18 -11.58
CA GLY A 377 -17.36 -9.36 -10.98
C GLY A 377 -16.70 -10.29 -12.01
N GLY A 378 -17.19 -10.30 -13.25
CA GLY A 378 -16.56 -11.01 -14.37
C GLY A 378 -15.22 -10.40 -14.77
N LEU A 379 -15.10 -9.07 -14.75
CA LEU A 379 -13.85 -8.34 -14.99
C LEU A 379 -12.81 -8.63 -13.92
N LEU A 380 -13.18 -8.62 -12.63
CA LEU A 380 -12.25 -8.95 -11.54
C LEU A 380 -11.67 -10.37 -11.69
N ARG A 381 -12.50 -11.33 -12.08
CA ARG A 381 -12.05 -12.71 -12.36
C ARG A 381 -11.20 -12.79 -13.63
N HIS A 382 -11.50 -12.00 -14.66
CA HIS A 382 -10.70 -11.93 -15.87
C HIS A 382 -9.31 -11.32 -15.58
N ALA A 383 -9.24 -10.21 -14.84
CA ALA A 383 -7.99 -9.57 -14.41
C ALA A 383 -7.08 -10.56 -13.68
N ARG A 384 -7.67 -11.36 -12.77
CA ARG A 384 -6.95 -12.41 -12.04
C ARG A 384 -6.35 -13.49 -12.93
N LYS A 385 -6.88 -13.76 -14.12
CA LYS A 385 -6.26 -14.75 -15.04
C LYS A 385 -4.86 -14.31 -15.48
N PHE A 386 -4.62 -13.00 -15.58
CA PHE A 386 -3.32 -12.46 -15.98
C PHE A 386 -2.27 -12.61 -14.88
N VAL A 387 -2.61 -12.21 -13.65
CA VAL A 387 -1.73 -12.29 -12.47
C VAL A 387 -2.49 -12.93 -11.30
N PRO A 388 -2.59 -14.26 -11.23
CA PRO A 388 -3.46 -14.96 -10.27
C PRO A 388 -3.16 -14.68 -8.81
N ARG A 389 -1.91 -14.35 -8.49
CA ARG A 389 -1.49 -14.08 -7.13
C ARG A 389 -1.63 -12.59 -6.76
N TRP A 390 -2.01 -11.70 -7.68
CA TRP A 390 -2.17 -10.28 -7.40
C TRP A 390 -3.29 -10.01 -6.40
N PHE A 391 -2.92 -9.73 -5.15
CA PHE A 391 -3.85 -9.70 -4.03
C PHE A 391 -4.94 -8.63 -4.19
N SER A 392 -4.67 -7.48 -4.81
CA SER A 392 -5.70 -6.43 -4.93
C SER A 392 -6.90 -6.90 -5.76
N THR A 393 -6.69 -7.75 -6.78
CA THR A 393 -7.82 -8.33 -7.56
C THR A 393 -8.72 -9.23 -6.72
N TRP A 394 -8.14 -9.85 -5.67
CA TRP A 394 -8.91 -10.65 -4.74
C TRP A 394 -9.59 -9.76 -3.70
N GLU A 395 -8.92 -8.73 -3.19
CA GLU A 395 -9.52 -7.75 -2.27
C GLU A 395 -10.73 -7.06 -2.87
N LEU A 396 -10.63 -6.63 -4.13
CA LEU A 396 -11.74 -6.02 -4.88
C LEU A 396 -12.91 -7.00 -5.04
N GLU A 397 -12.65 -8.29 -5.33
CA GLU A 397 -13.74 -9.28 -5.43
C GLU A 397 -14.34 -9.60 -4.06
N ALA A 398 -13.52 -9.63 -3.00
CA ALA A 398 -14.00 -9.82 -1.64
C ALA A 398 -14.96 -8.71 -1.21
N GLU A 399 -14.61 -7.44 -1.48
CA GLU A 399 -15.49 -6.30 -1.18
C GLU A 399 -16.75 -6.33 -2.05
N PHE A 400 -16.62 -6.60 -3.36
CA PHE A 400 -17.76 -6.78 -4.25
C PHE A 400 -18.73 -7.85 -3.72
N LEU A 401 -18.23 -9.02 -3.31
CA LEU A 401 -19.07 -10.11 -2.81
C LEU A 401 -19.72 -9.81 -1.45
N LYS A 402 -19.22 -8.84 -0.68
CA LYS A 402 -19.76 -8.53 0.64
C LYS A 402 -21.22 -8.10 0.55
N ASP A 403 -21.52 -7.15 -0.33
CA ASP A 403 -22.82 -6.48 -0.44
C ASP A 403 -23.62 -6.90 -1.68
N HIS A 404 -23.05 -7.74 -2.55
CA HIS A 404 -23.71 -8.11 -3.80
C HIS A 404 -24.95 -9.01 -3.59
N PRO A 405 -26.14 -8.67 -4.15
CA PRO A 405 -27.38 -9.41 -3.92
C PRO A 405 -27.35 -10.89 -4.30
N ARG A 406 -26.52 -11.25 -5.30
CA ARG A 406 -26.34 -12.65 -5.76
C ARG A 406 -25.19 -13.39 -5.05
N ALA A 407 -24.47 -12.76 -4.12
CA ALA A 407 -23.40 -13.41 -3.39
C ALA A 407 -23.98 -14.27 -2.25
N THR A 408 -24.47 -15.46 -2.61
CA THR A 408 -24.94 -16.44 -1.62
C THR A 408 -23.79 -16.88 -0.71
N ARG A 409 -24.15 -17.47 0.42
CA ARG A 409 -23.21 -18.12 1.34
C ARG A 409 -22.20 -19.00 0.60
N GLU A 410 -22.69 -19.90 -0.25
CA GLU A 410 -21.87 -20.89 -0.94
C GLU A 410 -20.88 -20.21 -1.89
N VAL A 411 -21.26 -19.07 -2.47
CA VAL A 411 -20.38 -18.25 -3.30
C VAL A 411 -19.26 -17.63 -2.45
N LYS A 412 -19.60 -17.05 -1.29
CA LYS A 412 -18.62 -16.45 -0.36
C LYS A 412 -17.67 -17.49 0.19
N GLU A 413 -18.18 -18.64 0.62
CA GLU A 413 -17.38 -19.75 1.12
C GLU A 413 -16.41 -20.28 0.05
N ARG A 414 -16.93 -20.53 -1.16
CA ARG A 414 -16.09 -20.99 -2.29
C ARG A 414 -14.99 -19.98 -2.61
N PHE A 415 -15.30 -18.69 -2.61
CA PHE A 415 -14.34 -17.63 -2.82
C PHE A 415 -13.21 -17.68 -1.78
N TRP A 416 -13.52 -17.74 -0.49
CA TRP A 416 -12.48 -17.79 0.55
C TRP A 416 -11.66 -19.08 0.50
N ARG A 417 -12.25 -20.23 0.13
CA ARG A 417 -11.49 -21.46 -0.11
C ARG A 417 -10.52 -21.34 -1.29
N MET A 418 -10.94 -20.68 -2.37
CA MET A 418 -10.06 -20.38 -3.50
C MET A 418 -8.94 -19.42 -3.09
N TRP A 419 -9.25 -18.39 -2.29
CA TRP A 419 -8.26 -17.45 -1.74
C TRP A 419 -7.19 -18.20 -0.95
N ILE A 420 -7.60 -19.01 0.05
CA ILE A 420 -6.69 -19.78 0.91
C ILE A 420 -5.78 -20.68 0.06
N THR A 421 -6.35 -21.31 -0.98
CA THR A 421 -5.60 -22.18 -1.90
C THR A 421 -4.59 -21.41 -2.74
N ASN A 422 -4.99 -20.27 -3.31
CA ASN A 422 -4.12 -19.44 -4.14
C ASN A 422 -2.93 -18.87 -3.36
N PHE A 423 -3.16 -18.54 -2.09
CA PHE A 423 -2.18 -17.91 -1.22
C PHE A 423 -1.49 -18.88 -0.25
N GLN A 424 -1.53 -20.20 -0.47
CA GLN A 424 -0.92 -21.18 0.45
C GLN A 424 0.53 -20.88 0.82
N GLY A 425 1.33 -20.32 -0.10
CA GLY A 425 2.72 -19.92 0.12
C GLY A 425 2.91 -18.54 0.79
N GLU A 426 1.87 -17.70 0.84
CA GLU A 426 1.92 -16.36 1.46
C GLU A 426 1.15 -16.37 2.77
N VAL A 427 1.87 -16.53 3.88
CA VAL A 427 1.26 -16.77 5.20
C VAL A 427 0.24 -15.69 5.58
N ASP A 428 0.57 -14.41 5.34
CA ASP A 428 -0.33 -13.27 5.58
C ASP A 428 -1.66 -13.42 4.85
N MET A 429 -1.58 -13.63 3.54
CA MET A 429 -2.76 -13.69 2.68
C MET A 429 -3.58 -14.94 2.96
N ARG A 430 -2.93 -16.09 3.12
CA ARG A 430 -3.62 -17.33 3.50
C ARG A 430 -4.39 -17.13 4.80
N THR A 431 -3.76 -16.61 5.84
CA THR A 431 -4.39 -16.46 7.14
C THR A 431 -5.50 -15.42 7.13
N ARG A 432 -5.38 -14.33 6.35
CA ARG A 432 -6.53 -13.44 6.11
C ARG A 432 -7.73 -14.20 5.53
N GLY A 433 -7.52 -15.02 4.50
CA GLY A 433 -8.59 -15.84 3.92
C GLY A 433 -9.19 -16.84 4.91
N GLN A 434 -8.35 -17.46 5.76
CA GLN A 434 -8.81 -18.37 6.81
C GLN A 434 -9.63 -17.64 7.87
N VAL A 435 -9.23 -16.43 8.29
CA VAL A 435 -9.97 -15.61 9.26
C VAL A 435 -11.32 -15.17 8.68
N SER A 436 -11.37 -14.72 7.42
CA SER A 436 -12.63 -14.36 6.78
C SER A 436 -13.57 -15.56 6.63
N LEU A 437 -13.04 -16.75 6.32
CA LEU A 437 -13.83 -17.98 6.30
C LEU A 437 -14.31 -18.37 7.71
N LEU A 438 -13.48 -18.22 8.74
CA LEU A 438 -13.84 -18.48 10.13
C LEU A 438 -14.99 -17.57 10.59
N GLN A 439 -14.93 -16.28 10.26
CA GLN A 439 -16.00 -15.32 10.54
C GLN A 439 -17.31 -15.71 9.84
N LEU A 440 -17.23 -16.14 8.57
CA LEU A 440 -18.40 -16.63 7.83
C LEU A 440 -19.04 -17.85 8.49
N LEU A 441 -18.25 -18.88 8.83
CA LEU A 441 -18.75 -20.11 9.46
C LEU A 441 -19.46 -19.85 10.80
N ARG A 442 -18.97 -18.87 11.57
CA ARG A 442 -19.57 -18.52 12.86
C ARG A 442 -20.83 -17.68 12.75
N ALA A 443 -20.88 -16.76 11.79
CA ALA A 443 -22.11 -16.02 11.51
C ALA A 443 -23.26 -16.97 11.17
N GLU A 444 -22.93 -18.18 10.68
CA GLU A 444 -23.86 -19.25 10.32
C GLU A 444 -24.14 -20.25 11.44
N GLY A 445 -23.43 -20.16 12.58
CA GLY A 445 -23.56 -21.09 13.70
C GLY A 445 -22.93 -22.47 13.46
N ASP A 446 -22.02 -22.63 12.48
CA ASP A 446 -21.24 -23.86 12.31
C ASP A 446 -20.01 -23.87 13.25
N ASP A 447 -20.29 -23.95 14.56
CA ASP A 447 -19.28 -23.86 15.60
C ASP A 447 -18.20 -24.94 15.47
N ARG A 448 -18.56 -26.15 15.03
CA ARG A 448 -17.60 -27.26 14.87
C ARG A 448 -16.63 -27.03 13.72
N ALA A 449 -17.08 -26.48 12.59
CA ALA A 449 -16.18 -26.13 11.50
C ALA A 449 -15.29 -24.94 11.88
N ALA A 450 -15.87 -23.95 12.56
CA ALA A 450 -15.16 -22.78 13.07
C ALA A 450 -14.04 -23.16 14.04
N GLU A 451 -14.33 -23.96 15.07
CA GLU A 451 -13.33 -24.43 16.06
C GLU A 451 -12.17 -25.19 15.40
N ARG A 452 -12.47 -26.03 14.41
CA ARG A 452 -11.43 -26.77 13.67
C ARG A 452 -10.54 -25.84 12.86
N LEU A 453 -11.12 -24.89 12.14
CA LEU A 453 -10.37 -23.92 11.33
C LEU A 453 -9.52 -23.00 12.22
N GLU A 454 -10.04 -22.59 13.37
CA GLU A 454 -9.29 -21.80 14.36
C GLU A 454 -8.06 -22.56 14.86
N ALA A 455 -8.23 -23.80 15.30
CA ALA A 455 -7.12 -24.64 15.75
C ALA A 455 -6.06 -24.83 14.66
N GLU A 456 -6.49 -24.96 13.41
CA GLU A 456 -5.62 -25.03 12.24
C GLU A 456 -4.80 -23.75 12.05
N ILE A 457 -5.45 -22.56 12.06
CA ILE A 457 -4.78 -21.27 11.89
C ILE A 457 -3.69 -21.08 12.96
N ILE A 458 -4.03 -21.35 14.23
CA ILE A 458 -3.08 -21.18 15.34
C ILE A 458 -1.92 -22.16 15.18
N GLN A 459 -2.20 -23.42 14.87
CA GLN A 459 -1.17 -24.46 14.73
C GLN A 459 -0.22 -24.16 13.57
N GLN A 460 -0.72 -23.64 12.46
CA GLN A 460 0.08 -23.30 11.27
C GLN A 460 0.98 -22.08 11.48
N ASN A 461 0.62 -21.17 12.39
CA ASN A 461 1.30 -19.88 12.55
C ASN A 461 2.12 -19.76 13.84
N LYS A 462 2.02 -20.71 14.79
CA LYS A 462 2.64 -20.62 16.12
C LYS A 462 4.16 -20.43 16.18
N SER A 463 4.90 -20.69 15.10
CA SER A 463 6.37 -20.62 15.07
C SER A 463 6.89 -19.34 14.40
N GLU A 464 6.63 -19.15 13.10
CA GLU A 464 7.21 -18.06 12.31
C GLU A 464 6.33 -16.81 12.29
N ARG A 465 5.01 -16.99 12.21
CA ARG A 465 4.01 -15.92 12.18
C ARG A 465 3.13 -15.93 13.42
N PHE A 466 3.79 -16.07 14.58
CA PHE A 466 3.13 -16.16 15.87
C PHE A 466 2.29 -14.91 16.17
N ASP A 467 2.63 -13.77 15.57
CA ASP A 467 1.82 -12.54 15.59
C ASP A 467 0.39 -12.78 15.08
N LEU A 468 0.23 -13.52 13.98
CA LEU A 468 -1.08 -13.87 13.44
C LEU A 468 -1.82 -14.86 14.34
N ALA A 469 -1.11 -15.85 14.87
CA ALA A 469 -1.68 -16.82 15.79
C ALA A 469 -2.22 -16.15 17.07
N ILE A 470 -1.49 -15.16 17.59
CA ILE A 470 -1.89 -14.37 18.77
C ILE A 470 -3.07 -13.47 18.43
N LYS A 471 -3.05 -12.76 17.30
CA LYS A 471 -4.18 -11.90 16.88
C LYS A 471 -5.47 -12.69 16.77
N VAL A 472 -5.44 -13.85 16.11
CA VAL A 472 -6.61 -14.72 15.99
C VAL A 472 -7.08 -15.20 17.36
N ALA A 473 -6.17 -15.59 18.24
CA ALA A 473 -6.53 -15.98 19.60
C ALA A 473 -7.09 -14.81 20.45
N ALA A 474 -6.58 -13.58 20.25
CA ALA A 474 -7.04 -12.40 20.95
C ALA A 474 -8.45 -11.98 20.51
N GLU A 475 -8.73 -11.97 19.20
CA GLU A 475 -10.07 -11.73 18.66
C GLU A 475 -11.12 -12.66 19.29
N MET A 476 -10.74 -13.90 19.59
CA MET A 476 -11.60 -14.85 20.29
C MET A 476 -11.93 -14.48 21.72
N ILE A 477 -10.88 -14.16 22.47
CA ILE A 477 -11.01 -13.76 23.87
C ILE A 477 -11.89 -12.52 23.95
N PHE A 478 -11.71 -11.57 23.03
CA PHE A 478 -12.51 -10.35 22.96
C PHE A 478 -13.97 -10.62 22.58
N LEU A 479 -14.25 -11.57 21.68
CA LEU A 479 -15.62 -11.98 21.38
C LEU A 479 -16.34 -12.58 22.61
N HIS A 480 -15.63 -13.34 23.45
CA HIS A 480 -16.19 -13.82 24.72
C HIS A 480 -16.48 -12.67 25.70
N MET A 481 -15.59 -11.68 25.78
CA MET A 481 -15.81 -10.49 26.60
C MET A 481 -17.03 -9.70 26.12
N ASP A 482 -17.18 -9.53 24.80
CA ASP A 482 -18.30 -8.81 24.18
C ASP A 482 -19.65 -9.53 24.43
N ARG A 483 -19.63 -10.86 24.63
CA ARG A 483 -20.79 -11.67 25.03
C ARG A 483 -21.05 -11.70 26.55
N GLY A 484 -20.13 -11.15 27.35
CA GLY A 484 -20.20 -11.18 28.81
C GLY A 484 -19.65 -12.45 29.46
N ASP A 485 -19.02 -13.35 28.71
CA ASP A 485 -18.45 -14.62 29.18
C ASP A 485 -17.04 -14.43 29.77
N TRP A 486 -16.91 -13.56 30.78
CA TRP A 486 -15.63 -13.12 31.35
C TRP A 486 -14.76 -14.26 31.91
N ASP A 487 -15.36 -15.28 32.52
CA ASP A 487 -14.64 -16.43 33.06
C ASP A 487 -14.00 -17.27 31.96
N LEU A 488 -14.70 -17.41 30.83
CA LEU A 488 -14.20 -18.14 29.67
C LEU A 488 -13.08 -17.33 28.99
N ALA A 489 -13.28 -16.02 28.81
CA ALA A 489 -12.26 -15.12 28.29
C ALA A 489 -10.96 -15.17 29.12
N SER A 490 -11.09 -15.16 30.46
CA SER A 490 -9.96 -15.25 31.39
C SER A 490 -9.20 -16.57 31.28
N LYS A 491 -9.92 -17.71 31.30
CA LYS A 491 -9.30 -19.05 31.13
C LYS A 491 -8.60 -19.18 29.78
N GLU A 492 -9.20 -18.63 28.73
CA GLU A 492 -8.63 -18.67 27.40
C GLU A 492 -7.38 -17.79 27.30
N CYS A 493 -7.38 -16.60 27.91
CA CYS A 493 -6.20 -15.74 28.01
C CYS A 493 -5.03 -16.47 28.70
N GLU A 494 -5.26 -17.11 29.84
CA GLU A 494 -4.24 -17.90 30.57
C GLU A 494 -3.69 -19.05 29.71
N ARG A 495 -4.57 -19.76 28.98
CA ARG A 495 -4.19 -20.84 28.07
C ARG A 495 -3.27 -20.33 26.96
N GLN A 496 -3.60 -19.19 26.35
CA GLN A 496 -2.80 -18.62 25.26
C GLN A 496 -1.47 -18.07 25.76
N LEU A 497 -1.44 -17.43 26.94
CA LEU A 497 -0.19 -17.02 27.60
C LEU A 497 0.79 -18.20 27.75
N THR A 498 0.30 -19.31 28.30
CA THR A 498 1.12 -20.52 28.47
C THR A 498 1.63 -21.07 27.13
N LYS A 499 0.77 -21.03 26.10
CA LYS A 499 1.07 -21.53 24.76
C LYS A 499 2.15 -20.72 24.05
N PHE A 500 2.17 -19.40 24.22
CA PHE A 500 3.06 -18.47 23.52
C PHE A 500 4.30 -18.03 24.31
N LYS A 501 4.55 -18.63 25.47
CA LYS A 501 5.57 -18.21 26.45
C LYS A 501 7.02 -18.06 25.96
N ARG A 502 7.43 -18.76 24.89
CA ARG A 502 8.86 -18.85 24.51
C ARG A 502 9.34 -17.81 23.50
N ASP A 503 8.46 -17.37 22.59
CA ASP A 503 8.91 -16.67 21.37
C ASP A 503 8.13 -15.40 21.03
N SER A 504 7.08 -15.07 21.79
CA SER A 504 6.11 -14.05 21.35
C SER A 504 6.28 -12.66 21.97
N GLY A 505 6.99 -12.54 23.10
CA GLY A 505 7.38 -11.29 23.76
C GLY A 505 6.38 -10.14 23.61
N GLY A 506 6.78 -9.09 22.88
CA GLY A 506 5.94 -7.90 22.72
C GLY A 506 4.66 -8.12 21.93
N HIS A 507 4.61 -9.07 20.98
CA HIS A 507 3.35 -9.37 20.30
C HIS A 507 2.30 -9.93 21.27
N LEU A 508 2.72 -10.77 22.23
CA LEU A 508 1.83 -11.31 23.26
C LEU A 508 1.33 -10.20 24.19
N PHE A 509 2.21 -9.28 24.57
CA PHE A 509 1.85 -8.14 25.40
C PHE A 509 0.87 -7.19 24.69
N TYR A 510 1.27 -6.60 23.55
CA TYR A 510 0.50 -5.53 22.90
C TYR A 510 -0.78 -6.02 22.19
N ASN A 511 -0.82 -7.26 21.68
CA ASN A 511 -1.99 -7.74 20.93
C ASN A 511 -2.96 -8.59 21.78
N LEU A 512 -2.57 -9.03 22.97
CA LEU A 512 -3.42 -9.85 23.82
C LEU A 512 -3.54 -9.27 25.24
N VAL A 513 -2.44 -9.19 25.99
CA VAL A 513 -2.52 -8.90 27.44
C VAL A 513 -2.95 -7.48 27.72
N GLN A 514 -2.30 -6.49 27.10
CA GLN A 514 -2.62 -5.09 27.34
C GLN A 514 -4.09 -4.77 26.98
N PRO A 515 -4.60 -5.10 25.78
CA PRO A 515 -6.00 -4.83 25.46
C PRO A 515 -6.98 -5.62 26.32
N PHE A 516 -6.65 -6.85 26.73
CA PHE A 516 -7.46 -7.62 27.68
C PHE A 516 -7.56 -6.91 29.03
N VAL A 517 -6.43 -6.47 29.57
CA VAL A 517 -6.36 -5.75 30.85
C VAL A 517 -7.13 -4.44 30.80
N GLU A 518 -6.92 -3.64 29.75
CA GLU A 518 -7.62 -2.36 29.54
C GLU A 518 -9.14 -2.56 29.50
N ARG A 519 -9.64 -3.50 28.69
CA ARG A 519 -11.07 -3.84 28.64
C ARG A 519 -11.61 -4.38 29.97
N CYS A 520 -10.82 -5.17 30.72
CA CYS A 520 -11.21 -5.60 32.06
C CYS A 520 -11.34 -4.42 33.02
N LEU A 521 -10.44 -3.44 32.96
CA LEU A 521 -10.51 -2.24 33.79
C LEU A 521 -11.73 -1.38 33.42
N GLU A 522 -11.99 -1.17 32.13
CA GLU A 522 -13.19 -0.47 31.63
C GLU A 522 -14.49 -1.13 32.10
N ALA A 523 -14.53 -2.47 32.15
CA ALA A 523 -15.67 -3.24 32.63
C ALA A 523 -15.72 -3.41 34.16
N GLY A 524 -14.83 -2.76 34.93
CA GLY A 524 -14.76 -2.87 36.39
C GLY A 524 -14.27 -4.24 36.91
N ARG A 525 -13.74 -5.10 36.04
CA ARG A 525 -13.25 -6.46 36.34
C ARG A 525 -11.77 -6.45 36.77
N ARG A 526 -11.48 -5.71 37.84
CA ARG A 526 -10.10 -5.42 38.28
C ARG A 526 -9.31 -6.65 38.72
N GLU A 527 -9.98 -7.65 39.29
CA GLU A 527 -9.35 -8.92 39.68
C GLU A 527 -8.84 -9.70 38.47
N LEU A 528 -9.60 -9.73 37.37
CA LEU A 528 -9.18 -10.36 36.12
C LEU A 528 -8.00 -9.62 35.47
N ALA A 529 -8.03 -8.29 35.52
CA ALA A 529 -6.92 -7.45 35.09
C ALA A 529 -5.64 -7.75 35.88
N ALA A 530 -5.72 -7.83 37.22
CA ALA A 530 -4.60 -8.15 38.10
C ALA A 530 -4.04 -9.56 37.84
N LYS A 531 -4.94 -10.54 37.68
CA LYS A 531 -4.54 -11.91 37.35
C LYS A 531 -3.77 -11.98 36.02
N ALA A 532 -4.28 -11.37 34.95
CA ALA A 532 -3.64 -11.42 33.64
C ALA A 532 -2.22 -10.78 33.65
N VAL A 533 -2.02 -9.70 34.40
CA VAL A 533 -0.70 -9.07 34.56
C VAL A 533 0.25 -9.94 35.39
N ALA A 534 -0.26 -10.64 36.41
CA ALA A 534 0.53 -11.60 37.18
C ALA A 534 0.96 -12.80 36.32
N ASP A 535 0.01 -13.41 35.60
CA ASP A 535 0.25 -14.54 34.71
C ASP A 535 1.28 -14.19 33.62
N LEU A 536 1.21 -12.98 33.04
CA LEU A 536 2.22 -12.49 32.11
C LEU A 536 3.63 -12.48 32.73
N GLY A 537 3.76 -12.04 33.98
CA GLY A 537 5.05 -11.95 34.68
C GLY A 537 5.69 -13.32 34.97
N GLU A 538 4.89 -14.37 35.12
CA GLU A 538 5.38 -15.75 35.26
C GLU A 538 5.83 -16.35 33.91
N VAL A 539 5.14 -15.95 32.85
CA VAL A 539 5.29 -16.50 31.50
C VAL A 539 6.45 -15.85 30.73
N PHE A 540 6.67 -14.55 30.95
CA PHE A 540 7.61 -13.76 30.16
C PHE A 540 8.31 -12.69 31.01
N GLN A 541 9.63 -12.62 30.88
CA GLN A 541 10.44 -11.54 31.43
C GLN A 541 11.12 -10.77 30.29
N PRO A 542 10.74 -9.51 30.05
CA PRO A 542 11.38 -8.67 29.04
C PRO A 542 12.84 -8.39 29.41
N ALA A 543 13.65 -8.02 28.41
CA ALA A 543 14.99 -7.52 28.67
C ALA A 543 14.92 -6.27 29.56
N LYS A 544 15.73 -6.22 30.62
CA LYS A 544 15.74 -5.08 31.56
C LYS A 544 15.95 -3.76 30.82
N ASN A 545 15.15 -2.75 31.16
CA ASN A 545 15.16 -1.42 30.55
C ASN A 545 14.84 -1.40 29.04
N SER A 546 14.22 -2.46 28.51
CA SER A 546 13.63 -2.41 27.17
C SER A 546 12.30 -1.63 27.19
N MET A 547 11.85 -1.19 26.01
CA MET A 547 10.52 -0.58 25.83
C MET A 547 9.43 -1.47 26.44
N LEU A 548 9.50 -2.77 26.19
CA LEU A 548 8.53 -3.73 26.69
C LEU A 548 8.57 -3.90 28.23
N ASP A 549 9.74 -3.78 28.85
CA ASP A 549 9.89 -3.82 30.33
C ASP A 549 9.23 -2.61 31.00
N GLN A 550 9.35 -1.45 30.37
CA GLN A 550 8.69 -0.23 30.83
C GLN A 550 7.17 -0.34 30.67
N ASP A 551 6.68 -0.72 29.49
CA ASP A 551 5.24 -0.80 29.25
C ASP A 551 4.54 -1.83 30.14
N ILE A 552 5.20 -2.97 30.42
CA ILE A 552 4.71 -3.94 31.40
C ILE A 552 4.68 -3.34 32.82
N SER A 553 5.67 -2.54 33.18
CA SER A 553 5.70 -1.85 34.48
C SER A 553 4.60 -0.81 34.59
N ASP A 554 4.27 -0.13 33.50
CA ASP A 554 3.20 0.87 33.43
C ASP A 554 1.82 0.23 33.56
N LEU A 555 1.61 -0.89 32.85
CA LEU A 555 0.38 -1.67 32.97
C LEU A 555 0.19 -2.20 34.41
N ARG A 556 1.27 -2.65 35.08
CA ARG A 556 1.22 -3.04 36.51
C ARG A 556 0.79 -1.89 37.41
N ARG A 557 1.30 -0.68 37.17
CA ARG A 557 0.91 0.53 37.92
C ARG A 557 -0.57 0.87 37.70
N LEU A 558 -1.05 0.78 36.47
CA LEU A 558 -2.45 1.03 36.13
C LEU A 558 -3.40 0.11 36.89
N VAL A 559 -3.10 -1.18 36.94
CA VAL A 559 -3.89 -2.18 37.68
C VAL A 559 -3.80 -1.99 39.20
N GLY A 560 -2.75 -1.35 39.71
CA GLY A 560 -2.59 -1.01 41.13
C GLY A 560 -3.34 0.26 41.58
N THR A 561 -3.69 1.19 40.70
CA THR A 561 -4.20 2.55 41.04
C THR A 561 -5.73 2.66 41.13
N PRO A 562 -6.37 2.88 42.31
CA PRO A 562 -7.84 2.89 42.44
C PRO A 562 -8.52 3.93 41.51
N PRO A 563 -9.78 3.71 41.08
CA PRO A 563 -10.45 4.60 40.12
C PRO A 563 -10.57 6.02 40.67
N PRO A 564 -10.52 7.05 39.81
CA PRO A 564 -10.85 8.41 40.22
C PRO A 564 -12.29 8.46 40.75
N PRO A 565 -12.56 9.30 41.77
CA PRO A 565 -13.84 9.36 42.46
C PRO A 565 -15.02 9.76 41.57
#